data_AF-A0A7H8IZB8-F1
#
_entry.id   AF-A0A7H8IZB8-F1
#
_cell.length_a   1.000
_cell.length_b   1.000
_cell.length_c   1.000
_cell.angle_alpha   90.00
_cell.angle_beta   90.00
_cell.angle_gamma   90.00
#
_symmetry.space_group_name_H-M   'P 1'
#
loop_
_entity.id
_entity.type
_entity.pdbx_description
1 polymer ?
#
loop_
_entity_poly.entity_id
_entity_poly.type
_entity_poly.pdbx_seq_one_letter_code
_entity_poly.pdbx_strand_id
1 'polypeptide(L)'
;MPPMCAVCRSKPERDGHRFGGFTVVYFRPTAEYPDDWAGHPENAEWFCPAHLPLTEGLTDLTAREALGRIHARVSSRSDGQPR
;
A
#
# COMPACT_ATOMS: atom_id res chain seq x y z
N MET A 1 -12.35 -5.22 5.95
CA MET A 1 -11.15 -4.86 6.72
C MET A 1 -10.96 -3.36 6.58
N PRO A 2 -10.79 -2.57 7.65
CA PRO A 2 -10.53 -1.14 7.49
C PRO A 2 -9.18 -0.97 6.77
N PRO A 3 -9.06 0.00 5.86
CA PRO A 3 -7.82 0.22 5.13
C PRO A 3 -6.69 0.55 6.13
N MET A 4 -5.54 -0.08 5.94
CA MET A 4 -4.33 0.16 6.73
C MET A 4 -3.19 0.38 5.77
N CYS A 5 -2.31 1.33 6.07
CA CYS A 5 -1.16 1.56 5.20
C CYS A 5 -0.28 0.31 5.20
N ALA A 6 0.00 -0.25 4.02
CA ALA A 6 0.85 -1.41 3.86
C ALA A 6 2.30 -1.17 4.38
N VAL A 7 2.72 0.09 4.44
CA VAL A 7 4.07 0.49 4.87
C VAL A 7 4.14 0.74 6.39
N CYS A 8 3.40 1.73 6.89
CA CYS A 8 3.51 2.18 8.29
C CYS A 8 2.41 1.66 9.22
N ARG A 9 1.46 0.85 8.70
CA ARG A 9 0.33 0.27 9.43
C ARG A 9 -0.64 1.28 10.06
N SER A 10 -0.47 2.58 9.78
CA SER A 10 -1.42 3.61 10.17
C SER A 10 -2.80 3.32 9.59
N LYS A 11 -3.83 3.51 10.42
CA LYS A 11 -5.25 3.48 10.03
C LYS A 11 -5.67 4.90 9.64
N PRO A 12 -6.60 5.08 8.70
CA PRO A 12 -7.18 6.41 8.48
C PRO A 12 -7.88 6.86 9.76
N GLU A 13 -7.77 8.16 10.05
CA GLU A 13 -8.62 8.78 11.05
C GLU A 13 -10.07 8.69 10.55
N ARG A 14 -10.96 8.26 11.45
CA ARG A 14 -12.36 8.00 11.13
C ARG A 14 -13.14 9.31 11.22
N ASP A 15 -12.78 10.30 10.41
CA ASP A 15 -13.53 11.55 10.31
C ASP A 15 -14.65 11.36 9.28
N GLY A 16 -15.89 11.28 9.80
CA GLY A 16 -17.17 11.15 9.11
C GLY A 16 -17.14 11.09 7.57
N HIS A 17 -16.89 9.90 7.01
CA HIS A 17 -17.11 9.53 5.59
C HIS A 17 -15.92 9.67 4.61
N ARG A 18 -14.70 10.05 5.03
CA ARG A 18 -13.51 9.96 4.15
C ARG A 18 -12.39 9.20 4.85
N PHE A 19 -11.94 8.08 4.27
CA PHE A 19 -10.71 7.42 4.69
C PHE A 19 -9.55 8.38 4.38
N GLY A 20 -9.17 9.23 5.33
CA GLY A 20 -8.33 10.44 5.17
C GLY A 20 -7.19 10.34 4.14
N GLY A 21 -7.51 10.57 2.86
CA GLY A 21 -6.56 10.52 1.74
C GLY A 21 -5.94 9.14 1.45
N PHE A 22 -6.43 8.05 2.06
CA PHE A 22 -5.91 6.72 1.77
C PHE A 22 -6.32 6.29 0.37
N THR A 23 -5.36 5.79 -0.39
CA THR A 23 -5.56 5.34 -1.77
C THR A 23 -5.25 3.86 -1.87
N VAL A 24 -6.11 3.12 -2.56
CA VAL A 24 -5.83 1.73 -2.95
C VAL A 24 -5.01 1.73 -4.23
N VAL A 25 -3.92 0.98 -4.23
CA VAL A 25 -3.08 0.75 -5.41
C VAL A 25 -3.19 -0.71 -5.80
N TYR A 26 -3.39 -0.96 -7.09
CA TYR A 26 -3.43 -2.28 -7.67
C TYR A 26 -2.09 -2.60 -8.32
N PHE A 27 -1.46 -3.66 -7.85
CA PHE A 27 -0.23 -4.24 -8.38
C PHE A 27 -0.55 -5.32 -9.42
N ARG A 28 0.47 -5.90 -10.04
CA ARG A 28 0.29 -7.04 -10.94
C ARG A 28 -0.33 -8.21 -10.17
N PRO A 29 -1.48 -8.74 -10.61
CA PRO A 29 -2.11 -9.90 -9.97
C PRO A 29 -1.27 -11.16 -10.18
N THR A 30 -1.42 -12.11 -9.26
CA THR A 30 -0.84 -13.46 -9.36
C THR A 30 -1.89 -14.55 -9.54
N ALA A 31 -3.14 -14.23 -9.20
CA ALA A 31 -4.32 -15.05 -9.41
C ALA A 31 -5.34 -14.29 -10.27
N GLU A 32 -6.14 -15.06 -11.00
CA GLU A 32 -7.37 -14.55 -11.61
C GLU A 32 -8.52 -14.79 -10.64
N TYR A 33 -9.41 -13.79 -10.50
CA TYR A 33 -10.61 -13.90 -9.69
C TYR A 33 -11.84 -14.00 -10.60
N PRO A 34 -12.84 -14.83 -10.25
CA PRO A 34 -14.15 -14.79 -10.88
C PRO A 34 -14.80 -13.40 -10.78
N ASP A 35 -15.65 -13.05 -11.74
CA ASP A 35 -16.36 -11.76 -11.78
C ASP A 35 -17.27 -11.52 -10.56
N ASP A 36 -17.76 -12.58 -9.92
CA ASP A 36 -18.62 -12.53 -8.74
C ASP A 36 -17.86 -12.56 -7.40
N TRP A 37 -16.53 -12.51 -7.46
CA TRP A 37 -15.70 -12.62 -6.28
C TRP A 37 -15.84 -11.39 -5.37
N ALA A 38 -16.23 -11.65 -4.12
CA ALA A 38 -16.37 -10.63 -3.08
C ALA A 38 -15.23 -10.76 -2.05
N GLY A 39 -14.23 -9.89 -2.15
CA GLY A 39 -13.09 -9.88 -1.23
C GLY A 39 -12.12 -8.73 -1.50
N HIS A 40 -11.01 -8.72 -0.77
CA HIS A 40 -9.91 -7.77 -1.01
C HIS A 40 -8.81 -8.46 -1.83
N PRO A 41 -8.59 -8.07 -3.11
CA PRO A 41 -7.66 -8.76 -3.99
C PRO A 41 -6.27 -8.86 -3.37
N GLU A 42 -5.50 -9.91 -3.69
CA GLU A 42 -4.13 -10.06 -3.19
C GLU A 42 -3.17 -9.02 -3.79
N ASN A 43 -3.54 -8.42 -4.92
CA ASN A 43 -2.80 -7.36 -5.58
C ASN A 43 -3.25 -5.94 -5.20
N ALA A 44 -4.30 -5.79 -4.39
CA ALA A 44 -4.75 -4.49 -3.92
C ALA A 44 -4.08 -4.19 -2.57
N GLU A 45 -3.53 -3.00 -2.38
CA GLU A 45 -2.96 -2.58 -1.10
C GLU A 45 -3.28 -1.10 -0.82
N TRP A 46 -3.46 -0.77 0.46
CA TRP A 46 -3.79 0.59 0.88
C TRP A 46 -2.55 1.39 1.29
N PHE A 47 -2.50 2.66 0.87
CA PHE A 47 -1.41 3.57 1.20
C PHE A 47 -1.97 4.88 1.78
N CYS A 48 -1.33 5.38 2.84
CA CYS A 48 -1.58 6.74 3.31
C CYS A 48 -0.92 7.75 2.36
N PRO A 49 -1.34 9.03 2.38
CA PRO A 49 -0.78 10.06 1.51
C PRO A 49 0.75 10.17 1.55
N ALA A 50 1.36 9.93 2.72
CA ALA A 50 2.81 10.00 2.88
C ALA A 50 3.58 8.88 2.15
N HIS A 51 2.98 7.70 1.98
CA HIS A 51 3.63 6.53 1.40
C HIS A 51 3.13 6.18 -0.01
N LEU A 52 2.03 6.79 -0.47
CA LEU A 52 1.52 6.61 -1.83
C LEU A 52 2.59 6.87 -2.91
N PRO A 53 3.40 7.96 -2.84
CA PRO A 53 4.43 8.20 -3.86
C PRO A 53 5.49 7.10 -3.96
N LEU A 54 5.67 6.27 -2.92
CA LEU A 54 6.64 5.17 -2.97
C LEU A 54 6.22 4.04 -3.93
N THR A 55 4.96 4.02 -4.34
CA THR A 55 4.38 3.03 -5.26
C THR A 55 4.61 3.37 -6.73
N GLU A 56 5.06 4.58 -7.04
CA GLU A 56 5.28 5.05 -8.41
C GLU A 56 6.26 4.14 -9.17
N GLY A 57 5.84 3.68 -10.35
CA GLY A 57 6.62 2.77 -11.20
C GLY A 57 6.78 1.35 -10.66
N LEU A 58 5.99 0.94 -9.66
CA LEU A 58 6.04 -0.42 -9.09
C LEU A 58 4.81 -1.27 -9.42
N THR A 59 3.80 -0.73 -10.11
CA THR A 59 2.53 -1.42 -10.41
C THR A 59 2.69 -2.66 -11.29
N ASP A 60 3.77 -2.75 -12.08
CA ASP A 60 4.08 -3.91 -12.91
C ASP A 60 4.65 -5.10 -12.11
N LEU A 61 4.99 -4.89 -10.85
CA LEU A 61 5.45 -5.91 -9.92
C LEU A 61 4.27 -6.50 -9.14
N THR A 62 4.45 -7.68 -8.56
CA THR A 62 3.49 -8.21 -7.57
C THR A 62 3.50 -7.35 -6.30
N ALA A 63 2.39 -7.36 -5.53
CA ALA A 63 2.32 -6.64 -4.27
C ALA A 63 3.48 -6.98 -3.32
N ARG A 64 3.84 -8.27 -3.24
CA ARG A 64 4.97 -8.75 -2.43
C ARG A 64 6.31 -8.13 -2.87
N GLU A 65 6.59 -8.09 -4.17
CA GLU A 65 7.82 -7.51 -4.72
C GLU A 65 7.87 -5.99 -4.53
N ALA A 66 6.76 -5.30 -4.81
CA ALA A 66 6.65 -3.86 -4.65
C ALA A 66 6.85 -3.45 -3.19
N LEU A 67 6.16 -4.11 -2.25
CA LEU A 67 6.31 -3.85 -0.81
C LEU A 67 7.74 -4.15 -0.34
N GLY A 68 8.37 -5.22 -0.82
CA GLY A 68 9.79 -5.50 -0.53
C GLY A 68 10.71 -4.33 -0.91
N ARG A 69 10.51 -3.74 -2.10
CA ARG A 69 11.28 -2.56 -2.56
C ARG A 69 10.98 -1.31 -1.73
N ILE A 70 9.70 -1.09 -1.39
CA ILE A 70 9.28 0.04 -0.57
C ILE A 70 9.90 -0.03 0.83
N HIS A 71 9.81 -1.19 1.49
CA HIS A 71 10.40 -1.38 2.81
C HIS A 71 11.92 -1.21 2.80
N ALA A 72 12.61 -1.72 1.77
CA ALA A 72 14.04 -1.48 1.60
C ALA A 72 14.37 0.02 1.51
N ARG A 73 13.64 0.78 0.68
CA ARG A 73 13.82 2.25 0.54
C ARG A 73 13.59 3.00 1.85
N VAL A 74 12.57 2.61 2.62
CA VAL A 74 12.24 3.24 3.91
C VAL A 74 13.33 2.94 4.94
N SER A 75 13.78 1.69 5.05
CA SER A 75 14.85 1.29 5.98
C SER A 75 16.18 1.97 5.64
N SER A 76 16.51 2.12 4.35
CA SER A 76 17.72 2.84 3.91
C SER A 76 17.66 4.36 4.14
N ARG A 77 16.46 4.94 4.29
CA ARG A 77 16.29 6.37 4.63
C ARG A 77 16.40 6.64 6.13
N SER A 78 16.21 5.63 6.97
CA SER A 78 16.34 5.74 8.43
C SER A 78 17.78 5.77 8.94
N ASP A 79 18.78 5.52 8.07
CA ASP A 79 20.22 5.54 8.39
C ASP A 79 20.83 6.97 8.37
N GLY A 80 20.00 8.01 8.22
CA GLY A 80 20.45 9.39 7.96
C GLY A 80 19.85 10.49 8.85
N GLN A 81 19.29 10.18 10.02
CA GLN A 81 18.73 11.19 10.93
C GLN A 81 19.63 11.38 12.18
N PRO A 82 20.47 12.44 12.26
CA PRO A 82 21.12 12.78 13.53
C PRO A 82 20.06 13.23 14.55
N ARG A 83 20.25 12.81 15.80
CA ARG A 83 19.47 13.22 16.97
C ARG A 83 19.67 14.69 17.31
#